data_AF-A0A0Q7TMY0-F1
#
_entry.id   AF-A0A0Q7TMY0-F1
#
_cell.length_a   1.000
_cell.length_b   1.000
_cell.length_c   1.000
_cell.angle_alpha   90.00
_cell.angle_beta   90.00
_cell.angle_gamma   90.00
#
_symmetry.space_group_name_H-M   'P 1'
#
loop_
_entity.id
_entity.type
_entity.pdbx_description
1 polymer ?
#
loop_
_entity_poly.entity_id
_entity_poly.type
_entity_poly.pdbx_seq_one_letter_code
_entity_poly.pdbx_strand_id
1 'polypeptide(L)'
;MFAILAGLTLIAAQNAPEATPRDWLDKDPLVKFAPDSRMETPTPMGSWTGRAFMTITCVVGESGALDDCRMLRETPTGRINARTAIRAFRHARLDLSDPAGPRPGDTVTTELILNRAWLRR
;
A
#
# COMPACT_ATOMS: atom_id res chain seq x y z
N MET A 1 -33.64 -28.44 -51.94
CA MET A 1 -32.54 -29.28 -51.42
C MET A 1 -31.42 -28.33 -50.99
N PHE A 2 -31.21 -28.20 -49.66
CA PHE A 2 -30.08 -27.66 -48.87
C PHE A 2 -29.22 -26.49 -49.40
N ALA A 3 -28.72 -25.51 -48.64
CA ALA A 3 -28.93 -25.00 -47.28
C ALA A 3 -28.06 -23.71 -47.19
N ILE A 4 -28.56 -22.65 -46.55
CA ILE A 4 -27.81 -21.41 -46.28
C ILE A 4 -27.01 -21.61 -44.99
N LEU A 5 -25.68 -21.51 -45.03
CA LEU A 5 -24.82 -21.49 -43.84
C LEU A 5 -24.32 -20.05 -43.59
N ALA A 6 -25.05 -19.31 -42.76
CA ALA A 6 -24.59 -18.06 -42.18
C ALA A 6 -23.85 -18.36 -40.87
N GLY A 7 -22.52 -18.38 -40.92
CA GLY A 7 -21.68 -18.52 -39.73
C GLY A 7 -21.40 -17.15 -39.09
N LEU A 8 -22.24 -16.74 -38.14
CA LEU A 8 -21.96 -15.62 -37.24
C LEU A 8 -21.19 -16.16 -36.02
N THR A 9 -19.88 -15.98 -35.99
CA THR A 9 -19.07 -16.17 -34.78
C THR A 9 -19.20 -14.96 -33.88
N LEU A 10 -20.09 -15.03 -32.88
CA LEU A 10 -20.09 -14.10 -31.76
C LEU A 10 -18.82 -14.33 -30.91
N ILE A 11 -17.93 -13.36 -30.90
CA ILE A 11 -16.85 -13.28 -29.91
C ILE A 11 -17.51 -12.87 -28.59
N ALA A 12 -17.68 -13.83 -27.67
CA ALA A 12 -18.00 -13.52 -26.29
C ALA A 12 -16.76 -12.86 -25.66
N ALA A 13 -16.80 -11.55 -25.45
CA ALA A 13 -15.88 -10.87 -24.56
C ALA A 13 -16.10 -11.45 -23.14
N GLN A 14 -15.20 -12.31 -22.71
CA GLN A 14 -15.21 -12.87 -21.36
C GLN A 14 -14.80 -11.73 -20.43
N ASN A 15 -15.78 -11.11 -19.76
CA ASN A 15 -15.51 -10.21 -18.63
C ASN A 15 -14.73 -11.03 -17.59
N ALA A 16 -13.42 -10.81 -17.50
CA ALA A 16 -12.62 -11.42 -16.44
C ALA A 16 -13.18 -10.93 -15.10
N PRO A 17 -13.39 -11.81 -14.11
CA PRO A 17 -13.84 -11.38 -12.80
C PRO A 17 -12.80 -10.40 -12.25
N GLU A 18 -13.23 -9.17 -12.00
CA GLU A 18 -12.44 -8.13 -11.37
C GLU A 18 -12.01 -8.68 -10.00
N ALA A 19 -10.71 -8.91 -9.83
CA ALA A 19 -10.19 -9.52 -8.61
C ALA A 19 -10.53 -8.60 -7.43
N THR A 20 -11.16 -9.14 -6.39
CA THR A 20 -11.49 -8.37 -5.19
C THR A 20 -10.19 -7.89 -4.54
N PRO A 21 -10.05 -6.57 -4.27
CA PRO A 21 -8.89 -6.04 -3.56
C PRO A 21 -8.63 -6.78 -2.25
N ARG A 22 -7.37 -7.09 -2.00
CA ARG A 22 -6.91 -7.78 -0.80
C ARG A 22 -6.22 -6.80 0.15
N ASP A 23 -6.30 -7.10 1.43
CA ASP A 23 -5.59 -6.35 2.48
C ASP A 23 -4.32 -7.11 2.89
N TRP A 24 -3.18 -6.43 2.81
CA TRP A 24 -1.86 -6.96 3.13
C TRP A 24 -1.29 -6.30 4.39
N LEU A 25 -0.39 -7.02 5.06
CA LEU A 25 0.46 -6.45 6.11
C LEU A 25 1.88 -6.31 5.56
N ASP A 26 2.55 -5.21 5.89
CA ASP A 26 3.95 -4.95 5.53
C ASP A 26 4.94 -6.09 5.86
N LYS A 27 4.63 -6.87 6.90
CA LYS A 27 5.39 -8.03 7.35
C LYS A 27 5.09 -9.34 6.61
N ASP A 28 4.13 -9.35 5.69
CA ASP A 28 3.86 -10.52 4.86
C ASP A 28 5.06 -10.81 3.95
N PRO A 29 5.54 -12.07 3.84
CA PRO A 29 6.72 -12.40 3.05
C PRO A 29 6.59 -12.08 1.54
N LEU A 30 5.37 -11.92 1.04
CA LEU A 30 5.09 -11.54 -0.35
C LEU A 30 5.07 -10.03 -0.55
N VAL A 31 5.04 -9.24 0.53
CA VAL A 31 5.14 -7.78 0.46
C VAL A 31 6.61 -7.39 0.46
N LYS A 32 7.10 -6.99 -0.71
CA LYS A 32 8.48 -6.55 -0.90
C LYS A 32 8.48 -5.10 -1.36
N PHE A 33 9.34 -4.28 -0.81
CA PHE A 33 9.57 -2.92 -1.31
C PHE A 33 10.53 -2.96 -2.50
N ALA A 34 10.27 -2.12 -3.50
CA ALA A 34 11.15 -1.97 -4.65
C ALA A 34 12.54 -1.47 -4.21
N PRO A 35 13.63 -1.79 -4.93
CA PRO A 35 14.99 -1.40 -4.55
C PRO A 35 15.22 0.10 -4.42
N ASP A 36 14.47 0.91 -5.18
CA ASP A 36 14.51 2.37 -5.17
C ASP A 36 13.50 3.01 -4.19
N SER A 37 12.65 2.20 -3.55
CA SER A 37 11.65 2.63 -2.59
C SER A 37 12.29 3.31 -1.39
N ARG A 38 11.68 4.43 -0.96
CA ARG A 38 12.14 5.15 0.22
C ARG A 38 10.96 5.59 1.07
N MET A 39 11.02 5.22 2.35
CA MET A 39 10.16 5.82 3.36
C MET A 39 10.91 6.94 4.08
N GLU A 40 10.25 8.06 4.31
CA GLU A 40 10.81 9.12 5.15
C GLU A 40 10.55 8.88 6.63
N THR A 41 11.24 9.67 7.46
CA THR A 41 10.95 9.70 8.88
C THR A 41 9.89 10.77 9.17
N PRO A 42 8.69 10.39 9.67
CA PRO A 42 7.70 11.37 10.08
C PRO A 42 8.21 12.30 11.17
N THR A 43 7.87 13.58 11.06
CA THR A 43 8.23 14.59 12.07
C THR A 43 7.37 14.42 13.33
N PRO A 44 7.96 14.24 14.52
CA PRO A 44 7.21 14.19 15.77
C PRO A 44 6.71 15.57 16.19
N MET A 45 5.65 15.60 16.97
CA MET A 45 5.08 16.80 17.60
C MET A 45 5.55 16.92 19.05
N GLY A 46 6.07 18.10 19.39
CA GLY A 46 6.40 18.49 20.76
C GLY A 46 7.52 17.69 21.44
N SER A 47 7.61 17.85 22.76
CA SER A 47 8.50 17.07 23.63
C SER A 47 7.76 15.87 24.22
N TRP A 48 8.26 14.66 23.99
CA TRP A 48 7.72 13.42 24.54
C TRP A 48 8.87 12.42 24.73
N THR A 49 8.75 11.47 25.63
CA THR A 49 9.77 10.44 25.89
C THR A 49 9.22 9.06 25.49
N GLY A 50 10.01 8.26 24.78
CA GLY A 50 9.68 6.86 24.47
C GLY A 50 9.54 6.51 22.99
N ARG A 51 8.63 5.57 22.72
CA ARG A 51 8.24 5.07 21.37
C ARG A 51 6.80 5.47 21.03
N ALA A 52 6.58 5.80 19.77
CA ALA A 52 5.27 6.14 19.22
C ALA A 52 5.03 5.23 18.03
N PHE A 53 3.83 4.67 17.98
CA PHE A 53 3.41 3.67 17.00
C PHE A 53 2.31 4.27 16.15
N MET A 54 2.36 4.01 14.85
CA MET A 54 1.34 4.43 13.91
C MET A 54 1.01 3.29 12.98
N THR A 55 -0.28 3.04 12.79
CA THR A 55 -0.76 2.11 11.78
C THR A 55 -1.25 2.93 10.60
N ILE A 56 -0.64 2.74 9.43
CA ILE A 56 -1.01 3.41 8.18
C ILE A 56 -1.42 2.35 7.17
N THR A 57 -2.53 2.57 6.48
CA THR A 57 -2.92 1.77 5.31
C THR A 57 -2.77 2.62 4.04
N CYS A 58 -2.30 2.02 2.96
CA CYS A 58 -2.15 2.67 1.65
C CYS A 58 -2.72 1.77 0.56
N VAL A 59 -3.24 2.37 -0.51
CA VAL A 59 -3.64 1.67 -1.72
C VAL A 59 -2.40 1.45 -2.60
N VAL A 60 -2.28 0.28 -3.18
CA VAL A 60 -1.21 -0.03 -4.15
C VAL A 60 -1.61 0.51 -5.51
N GLY A 61 -0.82 1.41 -6.07
CA GLY A 61 -0.99 1.94 -7.43
C GLY A 61 -0.38 1.03 -8.50
N GLU A 62 -0.68 1.31 -9.77
CA GLU A 62 -0.25 0.53 -10.94
C GLU A 62 1.27 0.30 -11.01
N SER A 63 2.07 1.28 -10.61
CA SER A 63 3.52 1.20 -10.60
C SER A 63 4.10 0.68 -9.28
N GLY A 64 3.26 0.11 -8.41
CA GLY A 64 3.58 -0.25 -7.03
C GLY A 64 3.68 0.93 -6.07
N ALA A 65 3.40 2.16 -6.51
CA ALA A 65 3.40 3.33 -5.63
C ALA A 65 2.37 3.18 -4.52
N LEU A 66 2.69 3.64 -3.31
CA LEU A 66 1.73 3.66 -2.21
C LEU A 66 0.98 4.99 -2.20
N ASP A 67 -0.30 4.92 -2.59
CA ASP A 67 -1.19 6.05 -2.76
C ASP A 67 -2.34 6.02 -1.74
N ASP A 68 -3.11 7.09 -1.66
CA ASP A 68 -4.29 7.22 -0.78
C ASP A 68 -4.09 6.77 0.68
N CYS A 69 -2.87 6.98 1.19
CA CYS A 69 -2.49 6.55 2.52
C CYS A 69 -3.30 7.25 3.62
N ARG A 70 -3.76 6.46 4.60
CA ARG A 70 -4.56 6.93 5.75
C ARG A 70 -3.99 6.38 7.05
N MET A 71 -3.95 7.22 8.07
CA MET A 71 -3.62 6.79 9.42
C MET A 71 -4.84 6.12 10.06
N LEU A 72 -4.69 4.84 10.43
CA LEU A 72 -5.71 4.06 11.14
C LEU A 72 -5.60 4.24 12.66
N ARG A 73 -4.38 4.31 13.18
CA ARG A 73 -4.13 4.37 14.63
C ARG A 73 -2.83 5.10 14.94
N GLU A 74 -2.80 5.75 16.10
CA GLU A 74 -1.62 6.35 16.69
C GLU A 74 -1.57 6.02 18.19
N THR A 75 -0.39 5.73 18.74
CA THR A 75 -0.20 5.54 20.19
C THR A 75 1.20 6.03 20.62
N PRO A 76 1.30 7.02 21.53
CA PRO A 76 0.21 7.79 22.13
C PRO A 76 -0.44 8.71 21.09
N THR A 77 -1.70 9.08 21.29
CA THR A 77 -2.37 10.02 20.39
C THR A 77 -1.75 11.42 20.46
N GLY A 78 -1.71 12.11 19.32
CA GLY A 78 -1.28 13.51 19.20
C GLY A 78 0.23 13.73 19.31
N ARG A 79 1.06 12.71 19.09
CA ARG A 79 2.53 12.78 19.13
C ARG A 79 3.15 12.88 17.75
N ILE A 80 2.40 12.56 16.70
CA ILE A 80 2.84 12.57 15.32
C ILE A 80 1.72 13.19 14.49
N ASN A 81 2.09 14.12 13.62
CA ASN A 81 1.12 14.71 12.72
C ASN A 81 0.71 13.67 11.67
N ALA A 82 -0.59 13.36 11.57
CA ALA A 82 -1.07 12.36 10.61
C ALA A 82 -0.60 12.64 9.16
N ARG A 83 -0.47 13.93 8.78
CA ARG A 83 0.03 14.31 7.45
C ARG A 83 1.52 14.03 7.27
N THR A 84 2.35 14.18 8.30
CA THR A 84 3.78 13.85 8.19
C THR A 84 3.98 12.34 8.16
N ALA A 85 3.16 11.60 8.91
CA ALA A 85 3.12 10.15 8.88
C ALA A 85 2.73 9.61 7.50
N ILE A 86 1.66 10.14 6.91
CA ILE A 86 1.23 9.79 5.55
C ILE A 86 2.30 10.17 4.52
N ARG A 87 2.88 11.38 4.64
CA ARG A 87 3.94 11.85 3.73
C ARG A 87 5.17 10.94 3.72
N ALA A 88 5.41 10.18 4.79
CA ALA A 88 6.51 9.22 4.85
C ALA A 88 6.48 8.21 3.69
N PHE A 89 5.31 7.92 3.14
CA PHE A 89 5.12 6.93 2.07
C PHE A 89 5.17 7.51 0.66
N ARG A 90 5.37 8.83 0.46
CA ARG A 90 5.26 9.46 -0.87
C ARG A 90 6.24 8.95 -1.94
N HIS A 91 7.29 8.26 -1.51
CA HIS A 91 8.30 7.63 -2.38
C HIS A 91 8.41 6.12 -2.11
N ALA A 92 7.47 5.56 -1.33
CA ALA A 92 7.42 4.15 -1.05
C ALA A 92 6.76 3.44 -2.24
N ARG A 93 7.39 2.35 -2.68
CA ARG A 93 6.93 1.51 -3.77
C ARG A 93 7.10 0.04 -3.42
N LEU A 94 6.12 -0.78 -3.76
CA LEU A 94 6.21 -2.22 -3.71
C LEU A 94 6.80 -2.78 -5.01
N ASP A 95 7.51 -3.89 -4.89
CA ASP A 95 7.89 -4.75 -5.99
C ASP A 95 6.71 -5.67 -6.31
N LEU A 96 6.10 -5.46 -7.47
CA LEU A 96 4.93 -6.22 -7.94
C LEU A 96 5.32 -7.38 -8.86
N SER A 97 6.60 -7.78 -8.90
CA SER A 97 7.07 -8.85 -9.80
C SER A 97 6.60 -10.25 -9.39
N ASP A 98 6.21 -10.44 -8.13
CA ASP A 98 5.66 -11.71 -7.65
C ASP A 98 4.16 -11.80 -7.93
N PRO A 99 3.68 -12.73 -8.78
CA PRO A 99 2.27 -12.83 -9.13
C PRO A 99 1.37 -13.24 -7.96
N ALA A 100 1.94 -13.79 -6.88
CA ALA A 100 1.21 -14.13 -5.66
C ALA A 100 1.12 -12.94 -4.68
N GLY A 101 1.93 -11.89 -4.89
CA GLY A 101 2.00 -10.71 -4.03
C GLY A 101 0.90 -9.67 -4.29
N PRO A 102 1.06 -8.48 -3.69
CA PRO A 102 0.12 -7.36 -3.84
C PRO A 102 -0.05 -6.93 -5.30
N ARG A 103 -1.24 -6.41 -5.60
CA ARG A 103 -1.62 -5.93 -6.93
C ARG A 103 -2.16 -4.51 -6.85
N PRO A 104 -2.20 -3.78 -7.98
CA PRO A 104 -2.88 -2.49 -8.03
C PRO A 104 -4.32 -2.61 -7.52
N GLY A 105 -4.73 -1.67 -6.67
CA GLY A 105 -6.03 -1.67 -5.99
C GLY A 105 -6.05 -2.38 -4.63
N ASP A 106 -5.10 -3.27 -4.35
CA ASP A 106 -4.94 -3.85 -3.00
C ASP A 106 -4.58 -2.77 -1.97
N THR A 107 -4.75 -3.08 -0.68
CA THR A 107 -4.24 -2.24 0.39
C THR A 107 -3.07 -2.89 1.11
N VAL A 108 -2.12 -2.09 1.60
CA VAL A 108 -1.05 -2.54 2.49
C VAL A 108 -1.07 -1.73 3.77
N THR A 109 -1.08 -2.42 4.91
CA THR A 109 -1.04 -1.82 6.24
C THR A 109 0.35 -1.98 6.84
N THR A 110 0.96 -0.84 7.19
CA THR A 110 2.30 -0.72 7.75
C THR A 110 2.23 -0.21 9.19
N GLU A 111 3.03 -0.78 10.09
CA GLU A 111 3.25 -0.20 11.42
C GLU A 111 4.57 0.57 11.46
N LEU A 112 4.47 1.90 11.60
CA LEU A 112 5.63 2.76 11.81
C LEU A 112 5.92 2.95 13.29
N ILE A 113 7.21 2.88 13.63
CA ILE A 113 7.69 3.06 14.99
C ILE A 113 8.67 4.22 15.02
N LEU A 114 8.29 5.33 15.64
CA LEU A 114 9.20 6.43 15.94
C LEU A 114 9.81 6.26 17.32
N ASN A 115 11.14 6.29 17.38
CA ASN A 115 11.88 6.32 18.62
C ASN A 115 12.62 7.66 18.75
N ARG A 116 12.24 8.49 19.72
CA ARG A 116 12.87 9.81 19.91
C ARG A 116 14.35 9.72 20.27
N ALA A 117 14.79 8.64 20.93
CA ALA A 117 16.21 8.45 21.25
C ALA A 117 17.10 8.46 19.98
N TRP A 118 16.52 8.19 18.81
CA TRP A 118 17.23 8.21 17.53
C TRP A 118 17.16 9.56 16.81
N LEU A 119 16.26 10.46 17.22
CA LEU A 119 16.06 11.77 16.59
C LEU A 119 16.89 12.91 17.22
N ARG A 120 17.64 12.63 18.29
CA ARG A 120 18.51 13.60 18.99
C ARG A 120 19.99 13.48 18.65
N ARG A 121 20.34 12.71 17.61
CA ARG A 121 21.72 12.57 17.11
C ARG A 121 21.91 13.40 15.86
#